data_AF-A0A7X9IN93-F1
#
_entry.id   AF-A0A7X9IN93-F1
#
_cell.length_a   1.000
_cell.length_b   1.000
_cell.length_c   1.000
_cell.angle_alpha   90.00
_cell.angle_beta   90.00
_cell.angle_gamma   90.00
#
_symmetry.space_group_name_H-M   'P 1'
#
loop_
_entity.id
_entity.type
_entity.pdbx_description
1 polymer ?
#
loop_
_entity_poly.entity_id
_entity_poly.type
_entity_poly.pdbx_seq_one_letter_code
_entity_poly.pdbx_strand_id
1 'polypeptide(L)'
;PDVDWAPAWVIWRFSDIYIGWAPVPPDIPFRSGHGYDWRNRHIDEGLWIFVEGRHFHQGRLNNWVIPRERYRTIINITVLGDQVTVRNNMIINNGLSPQQVERISGRPVTKVKLKEIKQPAEEGISPNEVRLYRPVIKKEQATPKMAVPREEAERQITPGRLSQDANSLEAYHRRERSLLEKTQKMEIDRLRRQTENELKVAPPPEKQKKLNELQTRIEQLKQQHQEEKQQLIQRQEKEKQTIRPENLKKKDN
;
A
#
# COMPACT_ATOMS: atom_id res chain seq x y z
N PRO A 1 14.18 14.45 -8.04
CA PRO A 1 13.88 13.95 -9.40
C PRO A 1 12.88 14.89 -10.05
N ASP A 2 13.40 15.95 -10.68
CA ASP A 2 12.64 17.20 -10.82
C ASP A 2 11.95 17.33 -12.18
N VAL A 3 12.39 16.58 -13.21
CA VAL A 3 11.90 16.74 -14.60
C VAL A 3 11.74 15.44 -15.42
N ASP A 4 12.05 14.28 -14.84
CA ASP A 4 11.97 12.99 -15.54
C ASP A 4 10.84 12.13 -14.98
N TRP A 5 9.77 12.06 -15.75
CA TRP A 5 8.61 11.24 -15.45
C TRP A 5 8.89 9.76 -15.81
N ALA A 6 8.64 8.87 -14.86
CA ALA A 6 8.63 7.43 -15.08
C ALA A 6 7.30 6.86 -14.55
N PRO A 7 6.75 5.80 -15.16
CA PRO A 7 5.58 5.12 -14.64
C PRO A 7 5.91 4.53 -13.26
N ALA A 8 5.39 5.18 -12.22
CA ALA A 8 5.50 4.84 -10.79
C ALA A 8 6.87 5.12 -10.11
N TRP A 9 7.01 6.35 -9.59
CA TRP A 9 8.01 6.74 -8.58
C TRP A 9 7.62 6.21 -7.19
N VAL A 10 7.52 4.89 -7.06
CA VAL A 10 7.21 4.20 -5.81
C VAL A 10 8.19 3.07 -5.56
N ILE A 11 8.29 2.63 -4.32
CA ILE A 11 9.06 1.45 -3.91
C ILE A 11 8.04 0.41 -3.50
N TRP A 12 8.20 -0.81 -4.02
CA TRP A 12 7.27 -1.90 -3.76
C TRP A 12 7.73 -2.73 -2.57
N ARG A 13 6.77 -3.30 -1.85
CA ARG A 13 6.96 -4.40 -0.91
C ARG A 13 5.93 -5.47 -1.15
N PHE A 14 6.31 -6.71 -0.90
CA PHE A 14 5.37 -7.82 -0.99
C PHE A 14 5.73 -8.98 -0.08
N SER A 15 4.73 -9.80 0.21
CA SER A 15 4.88 -11.14 0.76
C SER A 15 3.94 -12.07 -0.01
N ASP A 16 3.73 -13.28 0.49
CA ASP A 16 2.68 -14.18 0.02
C ASP A 16 1.25 -13.71 0.39
N ILE A 17 1.10 -12.71 1.27
CA ILE A 17 -0.21 -12.19 1.71
C ILE A 17 -0.39 -10.72 1.33
N TYR A 18 0.66 -9.91 1.45
CA TYR A 18 0.54 -8.46 1.36
C TYR A 18 1.23 -7.92 0.11
N ILE A 19 0.66 -6.86 -0.44
CA ILE A 19 1.30 -6.00 -1.43
C ILE A 19 1.26 -4.59 -0.86
N GLY A 20 2.37 -3.88 -0.93
CA GLY A 20 2.45 -2.48 -0.53
C GLY A 20 3.37 -1.66 -1.39
N TRP A 21 3.19 -0.36 -1.28
CA TRP A 21 4.02 0.62 -1.97
C TRP A 21 4.18 1.87 -1.12
N ALA A 22 5.29 2.56 -1.30
CA ALA A 22 5.55 3.87 -0.73
C ALA A 22 6.16 4.79 -1.80
N PRO A 23 5.95 6.11 -1.76
CA PRO A 23 6.62 7.02 -2.66
C PRO A 23 8.14 6.93 -2.50
N VAL A 24 8.88 7.09 -3.59
CA VAL A 24 10.34 7.26 -3.52
C VAL A 24 10.64 8.62 -2.88
N PRO A 25 11.43 8.69 -1.79
CA PRO A 25 11.88 9.96 -1.24
C PRO A 25 12.59 10.85 -2.28
N PRO A 26 12.34 12.17 -2.30
CA PRO A 26 12.80 13.07 -3.37
C PRO A 26 14.33 13.24 -3.39
N ASP A 27 15.00 12.99 -2.28
CA ASP A 27 16.44 13.07 -2.07
C ASP A 27 17.21 11.83 -2.58
N ILE A 28 16.51 10.77 -3.00
CA ILE A 28 17.14 9.57 -3.54
C ILE A 28 17.51 9.77 -5.01
N PRO A 29 18.81 9.80 -5.37
CA PRO A 29 19.22 9.87 -6.75
C PRO A 29 18.99 8.52 -7.45
N PHE A 30 18.58 8.58 -8.71
CA PHE A 30 18.61 7.42 -9.60
C PHE A 30 19.82 7.51 -10.52
N ARG A 31 20.61 6.43 -10.60
CA ARG A 31 21.74 6.32 -11.52
C ARG A 31 21.44 5.25 -12.57
N SER A 32 21.47 5.63 -13.85
CA SER A 32 21.30 4.68 -14.95
C SER A 32 22.29 3.51 -14.85
N GLY A 33 21.78 2.29 -15.05
CA GLY A 33 22.55 1.05 -14.92
C GLY A 33 22.83 0.58 -13.49
N HIS A 34 22.61 1.42 -12.48
CA HIS A 34 22.87 1.10 -11.07
C HIS A 34 21.59 1.07 -10.21
N GLY A 35 20.54 1.78 -10.63
CA GLY A 35 19.28 1.87 -9.89
C GLY A 35 19.23 3.07 -8.93
N TYR A 36 18.41 2.98 -7.89
CA TYR A 36 18.35 3.99 -6.84
C TYR A 36 19.61 3.93 -5.97
N ASP A 37 20.34 5.05 -5.86
CA ASP A 37 21.50 5.19 -4.99
C ASP A 37 21.04 5.44 -3.56
N TRP A 38 20.56 4.37 -2.94
CA TRP A 38 19.84 4.41 -1.66
C TRP A 38 20.53 3.54 -0.62
N ARG A 39 21.44 4.16 0.15
CA ARG A 39 22.33 3.45 1.09
C ARG A 39 21.59 2.72 2.23
N ASN A 40 20.59 3.36 2.85
CA ASN A 40 19.95 2.82 4.05
C ASN A 40 18.65 2.05 3.77
N ARG A 41 18.11 2.11 2.55
CA ARG A 41 16.85 1.44 2.16
C ARG A 41 15.66 1.64 3.11
N HIS A 42 15.68 2.75 3.87
CA HIS A 42 14.70 3.07 4.89
C HIS A 42 13.71 4.12 4.40
N ILE A 43 12.42 3.81 4.52
CA ILE A 43 11.29 4.72 4.33
C ILE A 43 10.50 4.71 5.62
N ASP A 44 10.07 5.89 6.06
CA ASP A 44 9.15 6.04 7.18
C ASP A 44 7.94 5.09 7.02
N GLU A 45 7.64 4.36 8.09
CA GLU A 45 6.54 3.40 8.17
C GLU A 45 5.20 4.04 7.75
N GLY A 46 4.99 5.32 8.09
CA GLY A 46 3.76 6.07 7.79
C GLY A 46 3.54 6.43 6.32
N LEU A 47 4.57 6.30 5.47
CA LEU A 47 4.47 6.56 4.03
C LEU A 47 4.05 5.32 3.23
N TRP A 48 4.05 4.15 3.85
CA TRP A 48 3.62 2.92 3.20
C TRP A 48 2.10 2.85 3.09
N ILE A 49 1.64 2.18 2.04
CA ILE A 49 0.25 1.75 1.89
C ILE A 49 0.30 0.25 1.65
N PHE A 50 -0.49 -0.51 2.40
CA PHE A 50 -0.59 -1.96 2.25
C PHE A 50 -2.02 -2.39 1.97
N VAL A 51 -2.15 -3.40 1.11
CA VAL A 51 -3.39 -4.14 0.88
C VAL A 51 -3.09 -5.62 0.96
N GLU A 52 -4.14 -6.40 1.20
CA GLU A 52 -4.06 -7.84 0.97
C GLU A 52 -3.96 -8.13 -0.54
N GLY A 53 -3.05 -9.00 -0.95
CA GLY A 53 -2.77 -9.25 -2.37
C GLY A 53 -3.97 -9.77 -3.16
N ARG A 54 -4.89 -10.53 -2.55
CA ARG A 54 -6.17 -10.94 -3.18
C ARG A 54 -7.15 -9.80 -3.46
N HIS A 55 -6.89 -8.62 -2.93
CA HIS A 55 -7.68 -7.42 -3.14
C HIS A 55 -6.97 -6.40 -4.05
N PHE A 56 -5.72 -6.65 -4.44
CA PHE A 56 -4.91 -5.73 -5.23
C PHE A 56 -5.46 -5.45 -6.63
N HIS A 57 -6.20 -6.40 -7.22
CA HIS A 57 -6.84 -6.22 -8.53
C HIS A 57 -8.26 -5.64 -8.44
N GLN A 58 -8.78 -5.35 -7.23
CA GLN A 58 -10.15 -4.88 -7.09
C GLN A 58 -10.27 -3.39 -7.38
N GLY A 59 -11.36 -3.01 -8.06
CA GLY A 59 -11.76 -1.61 -8.15
C GLY A 59 -12.00 -1.03 -6.75
N ARG A 60 -11.63 0.25 -6.55
CA ARG A 60 -11.71 0.96 -5.26
C ARG A 60 -10.81 0.37 -4.18
N LEU A 61 -9.49 0.36 -4.43
CA LEU A 61 -8.46 -0.12 -3.51
C LEU A 61 -8.51 0.51 -2.12
N ASN A 62 -9.00 1.74 -2.01
CA ASN A 62 -9.20 2.44 -0.73
C ASN A 62 -10.05 1.63 0.28
N ASN A 63 -10.91 0.74 -0.20
CA ASN A 63 -11.74 -0.12 0.64
C ASN A 63 -10.96 -1.27 1.29
N TRP A 64 -9.75 -1.55 0.83
CA TRP A 64 -8.92 -2.70 1.20
C TRP A 64 -7.57 -2.29 1.79
N VAL A 65 -7.35 -1.00 1.98
CA VAL A 65 -6.16 -0.47 2.65
C VAL A 65 -6.18 -0.93 4.10
N ILE A 66 -5.08 -1.56 4.50
CA ILE A 66 -4.90 -2.06 5.86
C ILE A 66 -4.64 -0.87 6.79
N PRO A 67 -5.19 -0.87 8.02
CA PRO A 67 -4.93 0.21 8.97
C PRO A 67 -3.44 0.43 9.24
N ARG A 68 -3.04 1.71 9.36
CA ARG A 68 -1.63 2.12 9.51
C ARG A 68 -0.94 1.56 10.74
N GLU A 69 -1.71 1.23 11.77
CA GLU A 69 -1.23 0.61 13.00
C GLU A 69 -0.51 -0.71 12.73
N ARG A 70 -0.81 -1.39 11.60
CA ARG A 70 -0.16 -2.64 11.19
C ARG A 70 1.09 -2.46 10.35
N TYR A 71 1.40 -1.24 9.89
CA TYR A 71 2.44 -1.03 8.87
C TYR A 71 3.81 -1.52 9.32
N ARG A 72 4.20 -1.26 10.58
CA ARG A 72 5.43 -1.77 11.18
C ARG A 72 5.54 -3.29 11.07
N THR A 73 4.50 -3.99 11.51
CA THR A 73 4.42 -5.46 11.48
C THR A 73 4.53 -5.97 10.05
N ILE A 74 3.77 -5.37 9.12
CA ILE A 74 3.75 -5.77 7.71
C ILE A 74 5.09 -5.51 7.02
N ILE A 75 5.76 -4.39 7.32
CA ILE A 75 7.11 -4.09 6.81
C ILE A 75 8.09 -5.20 7.23
N ASN A 76 8.03 -5.65 8.47
CA ASN A 76 8.93 -6.68 9.00
C ASN A 76 8.73 -8.08 8.38
N ILE A 77 7.56 -8.36 7.79
CA ILE A 77 7.21 -9.66 7.18
C ILE A 77 7.11 -9.62 5.65
N THR A 78 7.42 -8.49 5.04
CA THR A 78 7.46 -8.29 3.59
C THR A 78 8.89 -8.08 3.12
N VAL A 79 9.13 -8.26 1.82
CA VAL A 79 10.42 -7.98 1.16
C VAL A 79 10.29 -6.80 0.21
N LEU A 80 11.38 -6.06 -0.01
CA LEU A 80 11.42 -4.98 -1.00
C LEU A 80 11.39 -5.55 -2.42
N GLY A 81 10.59 -4.94 -3.30
CA GLY A 81 10.65 -5.13 -4.74
C GLY A 81 11.51 -4.03 -5.36
N ASP A 82 12.73 -4.35 -5.70
CA ASP A 82 13.78 -3.42 -6.18
C ASP A 82 14.07 -3.55 -7.69
N GLN A 83 13.13 -4.13 -8.45
CA GLN A 83 13.31 -4.41 -9.87
C GLN A 83 13.11 -3.17 -10.75
N VAL A 84 14.09 -2.28 -10.75
CA VAL A 84 14.12 -1.11 -11.64
C VAL A 84 15.06 -1.37 -12.81
N THR A 85 14.55 -1.19 -14.02
CA THR A 85 15.31 -1.39 -15.26
C THR A 85 15.29 -0.12 -16.10
N VAL A 86 16.31 0.07 -16.93
CA VAL A 86 16.33 1.15 -17.93
C VAL A 86 16.13 0.52 -19.30
N ARG A 87 15.10 0.94 -20.04
CA ARG A 87 14.86 0.53 -21.43
C ARG A 87 14.56 1.75 -22.29
N ASN A 88 15.22 1.88 -23.45
CA ASN A 88 15.03 3.00 -24.37
C ASN A 88 15.13 4.38 -23.68
N ASN A 89 16.13 4.54 -22.79
CA ASN A 89 16.33 5.75 -21.99
C ASN A 89 15.16 6.10 -21.04
N MET A 90 14.28 5.14 -20.75
CA MET A 90 13.16 5.26 -19.83
C MET A 90 13.37 4.36 -18.61
N ILE A 91 13.18 4.92 -17.42
CA ILE A 91 13.22 4.17 -16.16
C ILE A 91 11.89 3.41 -16.06
N ILE A 92 11.97 2.10 -15.94
CA ILE A 92 10.82 1.20 -15.75
C ILE A 92 10.97 0.55 -14.40
N ASN A 93 10.07 0.90 -13.49
CA ASN A 93 9.93 0.24 -12.21
C ASN A 93 9.02 -0.98 -12.38
N ASN A 94 9.61 -2.16 -12.50
CA ASN A 94 8.85 -3.40 -12.66
C ASN A 94 8.24 -3.89 -11.34
N GLY A 95 8.70 -3.40 -10.18
CA GLY A 95 8.15 -3.68 -8.86
C GLY A 95 7.79 -5.15 -8.64
N LEU A 96 6.51 -5.47 -8.92
CA LEU A 96 5.94 -6.80 -8.98
C LEU A 96 5.66 -7.22 -10.44
N SER A 97 6.25 -8.34 -10.87
CA SER A 97 5.88 -8.96 -12.14
C SER A 97 4.42 -9.44 -12.13
N PRO A 98 3.76 -9.55 -13.31
CA PRO A 98 2.42 -10.13 -13.39
C PRO A 98 2.33 -11.50 -12.72
N GLN A 99 3.34 -12.36 -12.88
CA GLN A 99 3.36 -13.69 -12.27
C GLN A 99 3.41 -13.65 -10.74
N GLN A 100 4.14 -12.69 -10.16
CA GLN A 100 4.12 -12.47 -8.71
C GLN A 100 2.73 -12.01 -8.25
N VAL A 101 2.11 -11.07 -8.96
CA VAL A 101 0.74 -10.63 -8.66
C VAL A 101 -0.24 -11.79 -8.75
N GLU A 102 -0.15 -12.64 -9.77
CA GLU A 102 -1.00 -13.83 -9.93
C GLU A 102 -0.81 -14.81 -8.78
N ARG A 103 0.44 -15.07 -8.37
CA ARG A 103 0.77 -15.98 -7.26
C ARG A 103 0.19 -15.47 -5.93
N ILE A 104 0.32 -14.17 -5.65
CA ILE A 104 -0.13 -13.59 -4.37
C ILE A 104 -1.66 -13.42 -4.37
N SER A 105 -2.23 -12.96 -5.48
CA SER A 105 -3.68 -12.72 -5.57
C SER A 105 -4.51 -14.00 -5.77
N GLY A 106 -3.88 -15.08 -6.25
CA GLY A 106 -4.55 -16.31 -6.64
C GLY A 106 -5.45 -16.15 -7.87
N ARG A 107 -5.26 -15.08 -8.67
CA ARG A 107 -6.07 -14.79 -9.86
C ARG A 107 -5.18 -14.46 -11.05
N PRO A 108 -5.56 -14.86 -12.27
CA PRO A 108 -4.82 -14.50 -13.48
C PRO A 108 -4.89 -12.99 -13.74
N VAL A 109 -3.80 -12.42 -14.25
CA VAL A 109 -3.73 -11.03 -14.67
C VAL A 109 -4.16 -10.94 -16.13
N THR A 110 -5.34 -10.37 -16.37
CA THR A 110 -5.85 -10.16 -17.73
C THR A 110 -5.06 -9.05 -18.42
N LYS A 111 -4.36 -9.40 -19.50
CA LYS A 111 -3.69 -8.42 -20.35
C LYS A 111 -4.72 -7.77 -21.28
N VAL A 112 -4.72 -6.44 -21.29
CA VAL A 112 -5.57 -5.63 -22.18
C VAL A 112 -4.69 -4.93 -23.22
N LYS A 113 -5.22 -4.73 -24.43
CA LYS A 113 -4.54 -3.96 -25.47
C LYS A 113 -4.67 -2.48 -25.16
N LEU A 114 -3.57 -1.74 -25.31
CA LEU A 114 -3.60 -0.28 -25.24
C LEU A 114 -3.81 0.29 -26.64
N LYS A 115 -4.82 1.14 -26.80
CA LYS A 115 -5.03 1.93 -28.01
C LYS A 115 -4.83 3.40 -27.69
N GLU A 116 -3.88 4.01 -28.38
CA GLU A 116 -3.62 5.44 -28.28
C GLU A 116 -4.70 6.21 -29.05
N ILE A 117 -5.30 7.20 -28.39
CA ILE A 117 -6.31 8.09 -28.96
C ILE A 117 -5.79 9.52 -29.00
N LYS A 118 -6.34 10.33 -29.92
CA LYS A 118 -5.88 11.71 -30.15
C LYS A 118 -6.65 12.75 -29.33
N GLN A 119 -7.78 12.37 -28.74
CA GLN A 119 -8.63 13.29 -27.98
C GLN A 119 -9.03 12.66 -26.63
N PRO A 120 -8.97 13.39 -25.50
CA PRO A 120 -9.39 12.88 -24.19
C PRO A 120 -10.85 12.38 -24.15
N ALA A 121 -11.73 12.95 -24.98
CA ALA A 121 -13.14 12.59 -25.02
C ALA A 121 -13.41 11.15 -25.50
N GLU A 122 -12.45 10.49 -26.14
CA GLU A 122 -12.57 9.12 -26.64
C GLU A 122 -12.06 8.06 -25.64
N GLU A 123 -11.64 8.48 -24.45
CA GLU A 123 -11.17 7.59 -23.39
C GLU A 123 -12.24 6.55 -23.04
N GLY A 124 -11.79 5.33 -22.76
CA GLY A 124 -12.72 4.25 -22.46
C GLY A 124 -12.01 2.96 -22.12
N ILE A 125 -12.68 2.18 -21.26
CA ILE A 125 -12.24 0.86 -20.83
C ILE A 125 -13.23 -0.16 -21.41
N SER A 126 -12.73 -1.04 -22.26
CA SER A 126 -13.43 -2.24 -22.74
C SER A 126 -12.74 -3.48 -22.18
N PRO A 127 -13.41 -4.65 -22.11
CA PRO A 127 -12.83 -5.86 -21.51
C PRO A 127 -11.45 -6.26 -22.05
N ASN A 128 -11.17 -5.97 -23.33
CA ASN A 128 -9.92 -6.35 -24.00
C ASN A 128 -9.08 -5.14 -24.45
N GLU A 129 -9.57 -3.91 -24.28
CA GLU A 129 -8.95 -2.71 -24.85
C GLU A 129 -9.13 -1.50 -23.92
N VAL A 130 -8.04 -0.80 -23.64
CA VAL A 130 -8.04 0.47 -22.93
C VAL A 130 -7.60 1.56 -23.91
N ARG A 131 -8.47 2.54 -24.13
CA ARG A 131 -8.20 3.71 -24.96
C ARG A 131 -7.63 4.82 -24.09
N LEU A 132 -6.37 5.18 -24.34
CA LEU A 132 -5.62 6.12 -23.52
C LEU A 132 -5.16 7.32 -24.35
N TYR A 133 -5.47 8.52 -23.89
CA TYR A 133 -4.94 9.74 -24.47
C TYR A 133 -3.51 9.96 -24.01
N ARG A 134 -2.58 10.15 -24.96
CA ARG A 134 -1.18 10.44 -24.68
C ARG A 134 -0.81 11.79 -25.29
N PRO A 135 -0.85 12.89 -24.52
CA PRO A 135 -0.45 14.19 -25.03
C PRO A 135 1.05 14.21 -25.33
N VAL A 136 1.44 14.86 -26.43
CA VAL A 136 2.84 15.21 -26.68
C VAL A 136 3.18 16.43 -25.82
N ILE A 137 3.82 16.18 -24.68
CA ILE A 137 4.24 17.24 -23.75
C ILE A 137 5.54 17.86 -24.27
N LYS A 138 5.53 19.15 -24.60
CA LYS A 138 6.77 19.92 -24.83
C LYS A 138 7.39 20.22 -23.46
N LYS A 139 8.64 19.82 -23.23
CA LYS A 139 9.39 20.14 -22.00
C LYS A 139 9.73 21.64 -21.99
N GLU A 140 8.80 22.48 -21.55
CA GLU A 140 9.08 23.84 -21.12
C GLU A 140 9.40 23.84 -19.62
N GLN A 141 10.26 24.75 -19.16
CA GLN A 141 10.51 24.96 -17.73
C GLN A 141 9.22 25.45 -17.07
N ALA A 142 8.42 24.51 -16.57
CA ALA A 142 7.20 24.81 -15.85
C ALA A 142 7.54 25.04 -14.37
N THR A 143 7.70 26.30 -13.97
CA THR A 143 7.50 26.67 -12.57
C THR A 143 6.03 26.41 -12.23
N PRO A 144 5.71 25.74 -11.11
CA PRO A 144 4.32 25.54 -10.71
C PRO A 144 3.64 26.92 -10.63
N LYS A 145 2.52 27.09 -11.34
CA LYS A 145 1.80 28.38 -11.39
C LYS A 145 1.37 28.85 -9.98
N MET A 146 1.25 27.92 -9.03
CA MET A 146 0.98 28.17 -7.63
C MET A 146 1.71 27.14 -6.77
N ALA A 147 2.54 27.58 -5.83
CA ALA A 147 3.05 26.77 -4.73
C ALA A 147 2.26 27.17 -3.48
N VAL A 148 1.38 26.28 -3.01
CA VAL A 148 0.59 26.51 -1.80
C VAL A 148 1.49 26.30 -0.59
N PRO A 149 1.47 27.17 0.44
CA PRO A 149 2.18 26.93 1.69
C PRO A 149 1.81 25.57 2.30
N ARG A 150 2.77 24.91 2.94
CA ARG A 150 2.59 23.54 3.49
C ARG A 150 1.39 23.43 4.43
N GLU A 151 1.16 24.40 5.31
CA GLU A 151 0.00 24.42 6.21
C GLU A 151 -1.33 24.44 5.44
N GLU A 152 -1.39 25.17 4.33
CA GLU A 152 -2.60 25.27 3.52
C GLU A 152 -2.81 24.00 2.68
N ALA A 153 -1.74 23.39 2.17
CA ALA A 153 -1.78 22.08 1.56
C ALA A 153 -2.27 21.00 2.56
N GLU A 154 -1.76 20.99 3.79
CA GLU A 154 -2.21 20.06 4.84
C GLU A 154 -3.70 20.24 5.18
N ARG A 155 -4.21 21.47 5.18
CA ARG A 155 -5.65 21.77 5.35
C ARG A 155 -6.51 21.30 4.17
N GLN A 156 -6.02 21.43 2.94
CA GLN A 156 -6.72 20.98 1.73
C GLN A 156 -6.66 19.46 1.52
N ILE A 157 -5.56 18.81 1.94
CA ILE A 157 -5.37 17.35 1.91
C ILE A 157 -6.13 16.66 3.05
N THR A 158 -6.51 17.41 4.10
CA THR A 158 -7.41 16.90 5.15
C THR A 158 -8.66 16.33 4.47
N PRO A 159 -9.04 15.06 4.71
CA PRO A 159 -10.02 14.40 3.87
C PRO A 159 -11.40 15.05 3.98
N GLY A 160 -11.74 15.92 3.01
CA GLY A 160 -13.11 16.37 2.77
C GLY A 160 -14.10 15.23 2.49
N ARG A 161 -13.62 13.97 2.40
CA ARG A 161 -14.42 12.76 2.24
C ARG A 161 -14.96 12.17 3.54
N LEU A 162 -14.27 12.36 4.67
CA LEU A 162 -14.81 11.94 5.98
C LEU A 162 -15.75 12.99 6.57
N SER A 163 -15.67 14.24 6.08
CA SER A 163 -16.46 15.37 6.58
C SER A 163 -17.88 15.46 6.03
N GLN A 164 -18.26 14.65 5.04
CA GLN A 164 -19.58 14.79 4.41
C GLN A 164 -20.68 13.98 5.08
N ASP A 165 -20.37 12.94 5.87
CA ASP A 165 -21.38 12.13 6.55
C ASP A 165 -20.81 11.35 7.77
N ALA A 166 -21.40 11.53 8.95
CA ALA A 166 -21.04 10.75 10.14
C ALA A 166 -21.34 9.25 9.98
N ASN A 167 -22.34 8.89 9.17
CA ASN A 167 -22.62 7.49 8.83
C ASN A 167 -21.51 6.88 7.97
N SER A 168 -20.83 7.68 7.15
CA SER A 168 -19.67 7.27 6.36
C SER A 168 -18.44 7.00 7.25
N LEU A 169 -18.24 7.80 8.31
CA LEU A 169 -17.12 7.63 9.24
C LEU A 169 -17.24 6.32 10.05
N GLU A 170 -18.41 6.03 10.63
CA GLU A 170 -18.59 4.78 11.39
C GLU A 170 -18.47 3.54 10.47
N ALA A 171 -19.00 3.63 9.25
CA ALA A 171 -18.84 2.56 8.25
C ALA A 171 -17.36 2.34 7.88
N TYR A 172 -16.59 3.43 7.76
CA TYR A 172 -15.15 3.38 7.53
C TYR A 172 -14.42 2.73 8.73
N HIS A 173 -14.70 3.17 9.95
CA HIS A 173 -14.12 2.62 11.18
C HIS A 173 -14.43 1.13 11.38
N ARG A 174 -15.66 0.71 11.09
CA ARG A 174 -16.07 -0.69 11.13
C ARG A 174 -15.28 -1.52 10.12
N ARG A 175 -15.05 -0.98 8.93
CA ARG A 175 -14.28 -1.66 7.89
C ARG A 175 -12.81 -1.80 8.26
N GLU A 176 -12.18 -0.73 8.76
CA GLU A 176 -10.80 -0.78 9.26
C GLU A 176 -10.64 -1.84 10.35
N ARG A 177 -11.54 -1.88 11.33
CA ARG A 177 -11.54 -2.90 12.39
C ARG A 177 -11.66 -4.32 11.82
N SER A 178 -12.57 -4.52 10.86
CA SER A 178 -12.74 -5.81 10.20
C SER A 178 -11.50 -6.25 9.42
N LEU A 179 -10.86 -5.32 8.71
CA LEU A 179 -9.61 -5.60 7.98
C LEU A 179 -8.46 -5.91 8.94
N LEU A 180 -8.33 -5.18 10.05
CA LEU A 180 -7.33 -5.45 11.09
C LEU A 180 -7.48 -6.88 11.61
N GLU A 181 -8.65 -7.24 12.13
CA GLU A 181 -8.90 -8.56 12.71
C GLU A 181 -8.71 -9.69 11.69
N LYS A 182 -9.21 -9.49 10.47
CA LYS A 182 -9.01 -10.45 9.36
C LYS A 182 -7.53 -10.68 9.07
N THR A 183 -6.75 -9.61 8.99
CA THR A 183 -5.33 -9.68 8.61
C THR A 183 -4.45 -10.24 9.73
N GLN A 184 -4.75 -9.94 10.98
CA GLN A 184 -4.13 -10.57 12.15
C GLN A 184 -4.41 -12.08 12.23
N LYS A 185 -5.66 -12.49 11.95
CA LYS A 185 -6.02 -13.92 11.89
C LYS A 185 -5.25 -14.65 10.78
N MET A 186 -5.17 -14.06 9.60
CA MET A 186 -4.42 -14.66 8.48
C MET A 186 -2.95 -14.89 8.80
N GLU A 187 -2.34 -14.00 9.55
CA GLU A 187 -0.93 -14.11 9.96
C GLU A 187 -0.70 -15.29 10.92
N ILE A 188 -1.58 -15.46 11.91
CA ILE A 188 -1.55 -16.61 12.82
C ILE A 188 -1.78 -17.92 12.04
N ASP A 189 -2.78 -17.94 11.15
CA ASP A 189 -3.10 -19.12 10.35
C ASP A 189 -1.94 -19.49 9.41
N ARG A 190 -1.27 -18.50 8.83
CA ARG A 190 -0.07 -18.70 8.01
C ARG A 190 1.06 -19.32 8.84
N LEU A 191 1.34 -18.76 10.01
CA LEU A 191 2.41 -19.26 10.88
C LEU A 191 2.14 -20.71 11.30
N ARG A 192 0.90 -21.04 11.65
CA ARG A 192 0.48 -22.42 11.96
C ARG A 192 0.72 -23.38 10.79
N ARG A 193 0.29 -22.99 9.58
CA ARG A 193 0.48 -23.80 8.37
C ARG A 193 1.95 -24.01 8.03
N GLN A 194 2.78 -22.98 8.18
CA GLN A 194 4.21 -23.09 7.95
C GLN A 194 4.84 -24.10 8.91
N THR A 195 4.57 -23.96 10.21
CA THR A 195 5.08 -24.91 11.21
C THR A 195 4.56 -26.32 10.97
N GLU A 196 3.30 -26.50 10.60
CA GLU A 196 2.75 -27.83 10.28
C GLU A 196 3.52 -28.50 9.13
N ASN A 197 3.84 -27.76 8.08
CA ASN A 197 4.64 -28.27 6.96
C ASN A 197 6.07 -28.63 7.39
N GLU A 198 6.67 -27.83 8.27
CA GLU A 198 7.99 -28.13 8.82
C GLU A 198 7.99 -29.37 9.73
N LEU A 199 6.93 -29.58 10.52
CA LEU A 199 6.77 -30.75 11.40
C LEU A 199 6.61 -32.06 10.61
N LYS A 200 6.13 -32.01 9.36
CA LYS A 200 6.03 -33.19 8.49
C LYS A 200 7.40 -33.72 8.07
N VAL A 201 8.41 -32.85 7.99
CA VAL A 201 9.76 -33.19 7.49
C VAL A 201 10.78 -33.32 8.63
N ALA A 202 10.51 -32.75 9.81
CA ALA A 202 11.46 -32.71 10.93
C ALA A 202 11.60 -34.05 11.71
N PRO A 203 12.81 -34.40 12.21
CA PRO A 203 13.03 -35.51 13.14
C PRO A 203 12.29 -35.34 14.48
N PRO A 204 11.97 -36.42 15.23
CA PRO A 204 11.23 -36.37 16.50
C PRO A 204 11.72 -35.36 17.55
N PRO A 205 13.04 -35.20 17.85
CA PRO A 205 13.49 -34.25 18.87
C PRO A 205 13.30 -32.78 18.45
N GLU A 206 13.32 -32.49 17.15
CA GLU A 206 13.12 -31.12 16.64
C GLU A 206 11.65 -30.70 16.66
N LYS A 207 10.71 -31.65 16.57
CA LYS A 207 9.27 -31.35 16.57
C LYS A 207 8.82 -30.63 17.83
N GLN A 208 9.27 -31.09 19.00
CA GLN A 208 8.91 -30.47 20.27
C GLN A 208 9.46 -29.05 20.38
N LYS A 209 10.70 -28.84 19.92
CA LYS A 209 11.33 -27.52 19.91
C LYS A 209 10.55 -26.55 19.02
N LYS A 210 10.19 -26.96 17.79
CA LYS A 210 9.39 -26.15 16.86
C LYS A 210 8.00 -25.82 17.40
N LEU A 211 7.37 -26.75 18.12
CA LEU A 211 6.06 -26.51 18.75
C LEU A 211 6.14 -25.45 19.84
N ASN A 212 7.17 -25.53 20.70
CA ASN A 212 7.40 -24.52 21.75
C ASN A 212 7.69 -23.14 21.13
N GLU A 213 8.54 -23.09 20.09
CA GLU A 213 8.85 -21.86 19.35
C GLU A 213 7.60 -21.24 18.72
N LEU A 214 6.74 -22.06 18.10
CA LEU A 214 5.46 -21.62 17.56
C LEU A 214 4.57 -21.01 18.63
N GLN A 215 4.46 -21.64 19.80
CA GLN A 215 3.65 -21.13 20.91
C GLN A 215 4.15 -19.75 21.36
N THR A 216 5.47 -19.62 21.61
CA THR A 216 6.07 -18.34 21.98
C THR A 216 5.83 -17.28 20.92
N ARG A 217 5.99 -17.63 19.64
CA ARG A 217 5.79 -16.69 18.54
C ARG A 217 4.34 -16.24 18.39
N ILE A 218 3.38 -17.15 18.56
CA ILE A 218 1.94 -16.81 18.55
C ILE A 218 1.61 -15.88 19.71
N GLU A 219 2.18 -16.10 20.90
CA GLU A 219 1.92 -15.25 22.05
C GLU A 219 2.46 -13.83 21.85
N GLN A 220 3.70 -13.71 21.35
CA GLN A 220 4.28 -12.42 20.96
C GLN A 220 3.42 -11.69 19.90
N LEU A 221 2.97 -12.41 18.88
CA LEU A 221 2.10 -11.84 17.84
C LEU A 221 0.76 -11.38 18.41
N LYS A 222 0.13 -12.14 19.31
CA LYS A 222 -1.11 -11.73 19.96
C LYS A 222 -0.95 -10.47 20.79
N GLN A 223 0.18 -10.33 21.50
CA GLN A 223 0.49 -9.12 22.24
C GLN A 223 0.58 -7.91 21.30
N GLN A 224 1.33 -8.04 20.19
CA GLN A 224 1.41 -6.99 19.17
C GLN A 224 0.03 -6.67 18.56
N HIS A 225 -0.77 -7.69 18.26
CA HIS A 225 -2.12 -7.51 17.72
C HIS A 225 -3.03 -6.73 18.68
N GLN A 226 -2.89 -6.96 19.98
CA GLN A 226 -3.63 -6.23 21.00
C GLN A 226 -3.20 -4.76 21.04
N GLU A 227 -1.89 -4.48 20.98
CA GLU A 227 -1.35 -3.12 20.91
C GLU A 227 -1.86 -2.38 19.66
N GLU A 228 -1.79 -3.01 18.48
CA GLU A 228 -2.32 -2.46 17.22
C GLU A 228 -3.82 -2.12 17.34
N LYS A 229 -4.60 -2.98 17.98
CA LYS A 229 -6.05 -2.78 18.20
C LYS A 229 -6.32 -1.61 19.13
N GLN A 230 -5.56 -1.45 20.20
CA GLN A 230 -5.71 -0.31 21.11
C GLN A 230 -5.36 1.01 20.42
N GLN A 231 -4.27 1.05 19.65
CA GLN A 231 -3.88 2.23 18.88
C GLN A 231 -4.97 2.63 17.88
N LEU A 232 -5.56 1.65 17.17
CA LEU A 232 -6.64 1.90 16.23
C LEU A 232 -7.87 2.51 16.94
N ILE A 233 -8.27 1.95 18.09
CA ILE A 233 -9.42 2.47 18.85
C ILE A 233 -9.17 3.91 19.30
N GLN A 234 -8.02 4.19 19.92
CA GLN A 234 -7.66 5.55 20.36
C GLN A 234 -7.67 6.55 19.20
N ARG A 235 -7.23 6.10 18.02
CA ARG A 235 -7.20 6.91 16.81
C ARG A 235 -8.61 7.21 16.29
N GLN A 236 -9.49 6.22 16.26
CA GLN A 236 -10.88 6.37 15.87
C GLN A 236 -11.66 7.26 16.85
N GLU A 237 -11.38 7.18 18.15
CA GLU A 237 -11.97 8.07 19.16
C GLU A 237 -11.58 9.54 18.92
N LYS A 238 -10.30 9.80 18.61
CA LYS A 238 -9.84 11.15 18.23
C LYS A 238 -10.54 11.64 16.96
N GLU A 239 -10.61 10.82 15.92
CA GLU A 239 -11.32 11.17 14.68
C GLU A 239 -12.81 11.49 14.92
N LYS A 240 -13.50 10.72 15.77
CA LYS A 240 -14.89 10.97 16.18
C LYS A 240 -15.06 12.27 16.96
N GLN A 241 -14.07 12.69 17.74
CA GLN A 241 -14.09 13.98 18.44
C GLN A 241 -13.87 15.15 17.48
N THR A 242 -12.98 14.99 16.49
CA THR A 242 -12.66 16.04 15.52
C THR A 242 -13.77 16.24 14.48
N ILE A 243 -14.35 15.16 13.96
CA ILE A 243 -15.30 15.17 12.82
C ILE A 243 -16.77 15.28 13.29
N ARG A 244 -17.03 15.79 14.49
CA ARG A 244 -18.41 16.04 14.95
C ARG A 244 -19.10 17.07 14.06
N PRO A 245 -20.41 16.93 13.77
CA PRO A 245 -21.16 17.90 12.96
C PRO A 245 -21.12 19.33 13.54
N GLU A 246 -20.96 19.47 14.86
CA GLU A 246 -20.79 20.76 15.55
C GLU A 246 -19.47 21.47 15.21
N ASN A 247 -18.40 20.73 14.91
CA ASN A 247 -17.09 21.29 14.54
C ASN A 247 -16.99 21.61 13.04
N LEU A 248 -17.86 21.04 12.21
CA LEU A 248 -17.95 21.37 10.78
C LEU A 248 -18.55 22.76 10.57
N LYS A 249 -19.54 23.16 11.38
CA LYS A 249 -20.17 24.49 11.32
C LYS A 249 -19.26 25.66 11.72
N LYS A 250 -18.19 25.40 12.50
CA LYS A 250 -17.27 26.45 12.98
C LYS A 250 -16.14 26.78 12.00
N LYS A 251 -15.99 26.04 10.90
CA LYS A 251 -14.92 26.26 9.91
C LYS A 251 -15.32 27.15 8.72
N ASP A 252 -16.60 27.51 8.61
CA ASP A 252 -17.15 28.31 7.50
C ASP A 252 -17.37 29.79 7.85
N ASN A 253 -16.83 30.30 8.98
CA ASN A 253 -16.86 31.72 9.36
C ASN A 253 -15.46 32.31 9.47
#